data_AF-A0AAV4BVA7-F1
#
_entry.id   AF-A0AAV4BVA7-F1
#
_cell.length_a   1.000
_cell.length_b   1.000
_cell.length_c   1.000
_cell.angle_alpha   90.00
_cell.angle_beta   90.00
_cell.angle_gamma   90.00
#
_symmetry.space_group_name_H-M   'P 1'
#
loop_
_entity.id
_entity.type
_entity.pdbx_description
1 polymer ?
#
loop_
_entity_poly.entity_id
_entity_poly.type
_entity_poly.pdbx_seq_one_letter_code
_entity_poly.pdbx_strand_id
1 'polypeptide(L)'
;MKTGVRHPFALSLQPAVSKSSLSGYSGSGYIWRFISHVLDNDDTTCASGNLHHIKFHLMTPQPLTWIRVVSNTANLTEFQLGYKRKISASFFTPCMNPRFAKVDDRTLDIACPTSNNIEELILDGLIVGGLCSLYINGGRNVALKQRAEQSSTFDGWVASNAVDGDPGVPDDYSNQRSTCSHTLLNDTSDSWQVTFSRAVEISRLQIYNRRDPNRADCCETRLVNFTLQALPRSSANSTYYRYRDPGGPAQDIYTVVPAPRISFAVGTVKIDTNLNALGVLTLCEVRVFGVSPCDEVYEIFLQSLHVRTPCGARGRIGSTVVAAGRKRRPRQVVAYGLPLVWTR
;
A
#
# COMPACT_ATOMS: atom_id res chain seq x y z
N MET A 1 22.33 -18.53 -8.49
CA MET A 1 21.54 -17.87 -7.44
C MET A 1 21.08 -16.53 -7.97
N LYS A 2 19.87 -16.46 -8.55
CA LYS A 2 19.31 -15.19 -9.02
C LYS A 2 18.59 -14.54 -7.85
N THR A 3 19.11 -13.41 -7.40
CA THR A 3 18.47 -12.51 -6.44
C THR A 3 17.20 -11.97 -7.09
N GLY A 4 16.05 -12.55 -6.76
CA GLY A 4 14.75 -11.99 -7.11
C GLY A 4 14.65 -10.60 -6.48
N VAL A 5 14.52 -9.58 -7.32
CA VAL A 5 14.25 -8.21 -6.87
C VAL A 5 12.89 -8.25 -6.19
N ARG A 6 12.85 -8.24 -4.85
CA ARG A 6 11.60 -8.00 -4.12
C ARG A 6 11.14 -6.60 -4.50
N HIS A 7 10.07 -6.49 -5.28
CA HIS A 7 9.47 -5.20 -5.58
C HIS A 7 8.96 -4.57 -4.28
N PRO A 8 9.43 -3.37 -3.89
CA PRO A 8 9.08 -2.74 -2.60
C PRO A 8 7.64 -2.20 -2.53
N PHE A 9 6.81 -2.48 -3.54
CA PHE A 9 5.46 -1.91 -3.68
C PHE A 9 4.34 -2.95 -3.84
N ALA A 10 4.68 -4.22 -3.94
CA ALA A 10 3.69 -5.30 -3.93
C ALA A 10 3.54 -5.78 -2.47
N LEU A 11 2.36 -5.58 -1.89
CA LEU A 11 1.94 -6.37 -0.74
C LEU A 11 2.11 -7.84 -1.11
N SER A 12 2.77 -8.59 -0.24
CA SER A 12 2.75 -10.06 -0.25
C SER A 12 1.30 -10.51 -0.38
N LEU A 13 0.93 -11.01 -1.55
CA LEU A 13 -0.29 -11.81 -1.73
C LEU A 13 -0.04 -13.11 -0.98
N GLN A 14 -0.35 -13.16 0.32
CA GLN A 14 -0.57 -14.45 0.96
C GLN A 14 -2.03 -14.85 0.77
N PRO A 15 -2.26 -16.16 0.56
CA PRO A 15 -3.31 -16.69 -0.29
C PRO A 15 -4.67 -16.40 0.32
N ALA A 16 -5.31 -15.37 -0.20
CA ALA A 16 -6.64 -14.98 0.22
C ALA A 16 -7.75 -15.58 -0.64
N VAL A 17 -7.38 -16.36 -1.65
CA VAL A 17 -8.33 -17.08 -2.49
C VAL A 17 -8.79 -18.30 -1.71
N SER A 18 -9.92 -18.16 -1.00
CA SER A 18 -10.61 -19.31 -0.42
C SER A 18 -10.88 -20.33 -1.53
N LYS A 19 -10.52 -21.61 -1.29
CA LYS A 19 -10.79 -22.76 -2.16
C LYS A 19 -12.29 -22.91 -2.52
N SER A 20 -13.21 -22.31 -1.76
CA SER A 20 -14.65 -22.38 -1.99
C SER A 20 -15.20 -21.38 -3.02
N SER A 21 -14.36 -20.54 -3.62
CA SER A 21 -14.77 -19.32 -4.33
C SER A 21 -15.04 -19.47 -5.84
N LEU A 22 -15.04 -20.70 -6.38
CA LEU A 22 -14.91 -20.93 -7.82
C LEU A 22 -16.09 -21.72 -8.42
N SER A 23 -17.31 -21.34 -8.04
CA SER A 23 -18.52 -21.80 -8.72
C SER A 23 -18.62 -21.14 -10.09
N GLY A 24 -18.08 -21.79 -11.13
CA GLY A 24 -18.17 -21.25 -12.48
C GLY A 24 -17.84 -22.13 -13.69
N TYR A 25 -16.96 -23.14 -13.60
CA TYR A 25 -16.58 -23.92 -14.80
C TYR A 25 -16.34 -25.41 -14.55
N SER A 26 -16.77 -26.22 -15.53
CA SER A 26 -16.67 -27.68 -15.56
C SER A 26 -15.22 -28.11 -15.84
N GLY A 27 -14.52 -28.59 -14.81
CA GLY A 27 -13.19 -29.18 -14.92
C GLY A 27 -12.28 -28.76 -13.77
N SER A 28 -12.51 -29.32 -12.59
CA SER A 28 -11.81 -28.97 -11.36
C SER A 28 -10.28 -28.94 -11.52
N GLY A 29 -9.69 -29.90 -12.25
CA GLY A 29 -8.23 -30.00 -12.43
C GLY A 29 -7.55 -28.85 -13.19
N TYR A 30 -8.24 -28.22 -14.15
CA TYR A 30 -7.65 -27.12 -14.94
C TYR A 30 -7.60 -25.81 -14.16
N ILE A 31 -8.63 -25.54 -13.36
CA ILE A 31 -8.72 -24.36 -12.49
C ILE A 31 -7.66 -24.42 -11.37
N TRP A 32 -7.43 -25.60 -10.79
CA TRP A 32 -6.37 -25.76 -9.78
C TRP A 32 -4.98 -25.46 -10.33
N ARG A 33 -4.67 -25.96 -11.53
CA ARG A 33 -3.41 -25.66 -12.21
C ARG A 33 -3.29 -24.18 -12.56
N PHE A 34 -4.36 -23.55 -13.02
CA PHE A 34 -4.34 -22.10 -13.29
C PHE A 34 -3.92 -21.31 -12.04
N ILE A 35 -4.57 -21.59 -10.91
CA ILE A 35 -4.38 -20.86 -9.66
C ILE A 35 -2.99 -21.10 -9.08
N SER A 36 -2.46 -22.31 -9.21
CA SER A 36 -1.13 -22.62 -8.68
C SER A 36 -0.04 -21.78 -9.32
N HIS A 37 -0.18 -21.39 -10.60
CA HIS A 37 0.77 -20.51 -11.27
C HIS A 37 0.55 -19.05 -10.89
N VAL A 38 -0.70 -18.54 -10.93
CA VAL A 38 -0.97 -17.11 -10.65
C VAL A 38 -0.61 -16.69 -9.21
N LEU A 39 -0.56 -17.65 -8.27
CA LEU A 39 -0.30 -17.40 -6.85
C LEU A 39 1.03 -17.96 -6.33
N ASP A 40 1.94 -18.42 -7.20
CA ASP A 40 3.25 -18.95 -6.78
C ASP A 40 4.29 -17.87 -6.47
N ASN A 41 3.95 -16.59 -6.68
CA ASN A 41 4.84 -15.44 -6.50
C ASN A 41 6.07 -15.49 -7.43
N ASP A 42 5.90 -16.05 -8.63
CA ASP A 42 6.86 -16.05 -9.73
C ASP A 42 6.22 -15.44 -10.98
N ASP A 43 6.74 -14.29 -11.43
CA ASP A 43 6.24 -13.60 -12.62
C ASP A 43 6.52 -14.36 -13.94
N THR A 44 7.32 -15.43 -13.89
CA THR A 44 7.75 -16.21 -15.07
C THR A 44 6.86 -17.42 -15.37
N THR A 45 6.15 -17.92 -14.36
CA THR A 45 5.21 -19.04 -14.46
C THR A 45 3.83 -18.52 -14.81
N CYS A 46 3.32 -18.91 -15.98
CA CYS A 46 2.04 -18.43 -16.46
C CYS A 46 1.00 -19.53 -16.52
N ALA A 47 -0.21 -19.17 -16.14
CA ALA A 47 -1.37 -19.97 -16.46
C ALA A 47 -1.49 -20.15 -17.97
N SER A 48 -2.02 -21.30 -18.36
CA SER A 48 -2.27 -21.66 -19.75
C SER A 48 -3.66 -22.26 -19.88
N GLY A 49 -4.51 -21.66 -20.70
CA GLY A 49 -5.82 -22.21 -21.03
C GLY A 49 -6.78 -21.17 -21.59
N ASN A 50 -7.97 -21.64 -21.98
CA ASN A 50 -9.05 -20.78 -22.50
C ASN A 50 -9.94 -20.24 -21.37
N LEU A 51 -9.31 -19.68 -20.33
CA LEU A 51 -10.04 -19.01 -19.27
C LEU A 51 -10.17 -17.53 -19.61
N HIS A 52 -11.40 -17.02 -19.58
CA HIS A 52 -11.69 -15.61 -19.86
C HIS A 52 -12.30 -14.88 -18.67
N HIS A 53 -12.53 -15.57 -17.56
CA HIS A 53 -13.20 -15.01 -16.41
C HIS A 53 -12.63 -15.59 -15.12
N ILE A 54 -12.29 -14.72 -14.16
CA ILE A 54 -11.82 -15.13 -12.84
C ILE A 54 -12.25 -14.14 -11.76
N LYS A 55 -12.51 -14.68 -10.57
CA LYS A 55 -12.87 -13.94 -9.37
C LYS A 55 -11.85 -14.20 -8.28
N PHE A 56 -11.42 -13.15 -7.60
CA PHE A 56 -10.49 -13.20 -6.48
C PHE A 56 -11.18 -12.68 -5.25
N HIS A 57 -11.42 -13.56 -4.28
CA HIS A 57 -11.97 -13.17 -2.98
C HIS A 57 -10.85 -12.60 -2.10
N LEU A 58 -11.12 -11.49 -1.43
CA LEU A 58 -10.19 -10.88 -0.48
C LEU A 58 -10.55 -11.34 0.94
N MET A 59 -9.62 -12.03 1.60
CA MET A 59 -9.72 -12.44 3.00
C MET A 59 -9.94 -11.25 3.92
N THR A 60 -9.29 -10.13 3.61
CA THR A 60 -9.46 -8.87 4.32
C THR A 60 -10.05 -7.84 3.36
N PRO A 61 -11.31 -7.43 3.56
CA PRO A 61 -11.92 -6.39 2.74
C PRO A 61 -11.12 -5.10 2.85
N GLN A 62 -10.71 -4.53 1.72
CA GLN A 62 -9.90 -3.31 1.64
C GLN A 62 -10.32 -2.46 0.42
N PRO A 63 -10.07 -1.14 0.40
CA PRO A 63 -10.22 -0.40 -0.85
C PRO A 63 -9.30 -1.01 -1.91
N LEU A 64 -9.74 -0.95 -3.16
CA LEU A 64 -8.86 -1.11 -4.31
C LEU A 64 -8.21 0.24 -4.59
N THR A 65 -6.92 0.26 -4.91
CA THR A 65 -6.23 1.47 -5.39
C THR A 65 -5.70 1.23 -6.80
N TRP A 66 -4.92 0.18 -6.99
CA TRP A 66 -4.45 -0.28 -8.28
C TRP A 66 -4.21 -1.79 -8.26
N ILE A 67 -4.09 -2.38 -9.44
CA ILE A 67 -3.60 -3.76 -9.62
C ILE A 67 -2.41 -3.77 -10.57
N ARG A 68 -1.54 -4.76 -10.44
CA ARG A 68 -0.56 -5.12 -11.47
C ARG A 68 -0.90 -6.47 -12.03
N VAL A 69 -1.00 -6.52 -13.34
CA VAL A 69 -1.18 -7.75 -14.10
C VAL A 69 0.12 -8.07 -14.81
N VAL A 70 0.65 -9.26 -14.58
CA VAL A 70 1.73 -9.86 -15.38
C VAL A 70 1.11 -10.96 -16.22
N SER A 71 1.30 -10.92 -17.53
CA SER A 71 0.74 -11.89 -18.46
C SER A 71 1.69 -12.20 -19.61
N ASN A 72 1.55 -13.40 -20.19
CA ASN A 72 2.22 -13.77 -21.44
C ASN A 72 1.35 -13.54 -22.69
N THR A 73 0.16 -12.96 -22.54
CA THR A 73 -0.70 -12.61 -23.68
C THR A 73 -0.09 -11.49 -24.53
N ALA A 74 -0.37 -11.48 -25.82
CA ALA A 74 0.07 -10.42 -26.73
C ALA A 74 -0.71 -9.10 -26.56
N ASN A 75 -1.92 -9.15 -25.98
CA ASN A 75 -2.77 -7.96 -25.78
C ASN A 75 -3.16 -7.79 -24.31
N LEU A 76 -2.47 -6.87 -23.62
CA LEU A 76 -2.71 -6.57 -22.21
C LEU A 76 -3.93 -5.68 -21.95
N THR A 77 -4.58 -5.12 -22.98
CA THR A 77 -5.61 -4.07 -22.81
C THR A 77 -7.05 -4.54 -23.04
N GLU A 78 -7.23 -5.75 -23.58
CA GLU A 78 -8.54 -6.30 -23.91
C GLU A 78 -9.14 -7.10 -22.75
N PHE A 79 -9.61 -6.38 -21.74
CA PHE A 79 -10.25 -6.97 -20.56
C PHE A 79 -11.12 -5.93 -19.83
N GLN A 80 -12.00 -6.42 -18.96
CA GLN A 80 -12.78 -5.65 -18.00
C GLN A 80 -12.28 -5.96 -16.59
N LEU A 81 -12.09 -4.91 -15.81
CA LEU A 81 -11.84 -4.98 -14.38
C LEU A 81 -13.12 -4.61 -13.64
N GLY A 82 -13.52 -5.43 -12.67
CA GLY A 82 -14.66 -5.16 -11.82
C GLY A 82 -14.41 -5.58 -10.38
N TYR A 83 -15.34 -5.24 -9.50
CA TYR A 83 -15.29 -5.63 -8.10
C TYR A 83 -16.68 -5.77 -7.48
N LYS A 84 -16.76 -6.45 -6.34
CA LYS A 84 -17.92 -6.42 -5.45
C LYS A 84 -17.54 -5.91 -4.08
N ARG A 85 -18.41 -5.08 -3.50
CA ARG A 85 -18.30 -4.65 -2.09
C ARG A 85 -18.72 -5.72 -1.11
N LYS A 86 -19.57 -6.64 -1.54
CA LYS A 86 -20.00 -7.82 -0.79
C LYS A 86 -20.03 -9.01 -1.74
N ILE A 87 -19.47 -10.15 -1.34
CA ILE A 87 -19.48 -11.37 -2.17
C ILE A 87 -20.90 -11.77 -2.55
N SER A 88 -21.87 -11.57 -1.64
CA SER A 88 -23.29 -11.86 -1.85
C SER A 88 -24.00 -10.95 -2.85
N ALA A 89 -23.36 -9.88 -3.33
CA ALA A 89 -23.97 -9.00 -4.33
C ALA A 89 -24.17 -9.73 -5.67
N SER A 90 -25.37 -9.58 -6.24
CA SER A 90 -25.76 -10.19 -7.52
C SER A 90 -25.03 -9.57 -8.72
N PHE A 91 -24.70 -8.28 -8.65
CA PHE A 91 -24.03 -7.54 -9.71
C PHE A 91 -22.63 -7.12 -9.28
N PHE A 92 -21.70 -7.13 -10.24
CA PHE A 92 -20.40 -6.50 -10.06
C PHE A 92 -20.44 -5.02 -10.45
N THR A 93 -19.56 -4.24 -9.85
CA THR A 93 -19.32 -2.85 -10.23
C THR A 93 -18.12 -2.81 -11.16
N PRO A 94 -18.25 -2.36 -12.42
CA PRO A 94 -17.10 -2.18 -13.29
C PRO A 94 -16.19 -1.08 -12.74
N CYS A 95 -14.90 -1.20 -13.01
CA CYS A 95 -13.95 -0.13 -12.76
C CYS A 95 -14.28 1.05 -13.67
N MET A 96 -14.73 2.16 -13.09
CA MET A 96 -15.08 3.36 -13.86
C MET A 96 -13.82 4.17 -14.13
N ASN A 97 -13.51 4.40 -15.42
CA ASN A 97 -12.34 5.15 -15.89
C ASN A 97 -10.99 4.62 -15.35
N PRO A 98 -10.64 3.35 -15.62
CA PRO A 98 -9.35 2.81 -15.23
C PRO A 98 -8.22 3.61 -15.89
N ARG A 99 -7.17 3.90 -15.11
CA ARG A 99 -5.94 4.49 -15.65
C ARG A 99 -4.91 3.38 -15.85
N PHE A 100 -4.40 3.27 -17.07
CA PHE A 100 -3.47 2.22 -17.47
C PHE A 100 -2.04 2.76 -17.55
N ALA A 101 -1.08 2.00 -17.05
CA ALA A 101 0.34 2.26 -17.20
C ALA A 101 1.04 0.95 -17.62
N LYS A 102 1.46 0.89 -18.88
CA LYS A 102 2.25 -0.23 -19.40
C LYS A 102 3.67 -0.11 -18.84
N VAL A 103 4.09 -1.10 -18.05
CA VAL A 103 5.43 -1.15 -17.46
C VAL A 103 6.41 -1.76 -18.47
N ASP A 104 5.99 -2.87 -19.11
CA ASP A 104 6.69 -3.54 -20.20
C ASP A 104 5.68 -4.33 -21.06
N ASP A 105 6.16 -5.19 -21.97
CA ASP A 105 5.31 -5.98 -22.87
C ASP A 105 4.48 -7.07 -22.19
N ARG A 106 4.75 -7.38 -20.92
CA ARG A 106 4.09 -8.41 -20.12
C ARG A 106 3.39 -7.83 -18.89
N THR A 107 3.72 -6.60 -18.50
CA THR A 107 3.30 -6.01 -17.23
C THR A 107 2.45 -4.75 -17.44
N LEU A 108 1.25 -4.74 -16.87
CA LEU A 108 0.31 -3.62 -16.91
C LEU A 108 -0.17 -3.25 -15.50
N ASP A 109 0.03 -1.99 -15.14
CA ASP A 109 -0.53 -1.40 -13.91
C ASP A 109 -1.85 -0.70 -14.23
N ILE A 110 -2.87 -0.96 -13.42
CA ILE A 110 -4.23 -0.43 -13.62
C ILE A 110 -4.69 0.23 -12.33
N ALA A 111 -4.82 1.55 -12.31
CA ALA A 111 -5.41 2.26 -11.19
C ALA A 111 -6.94 2.19 -11.25
N CYS A 112 -7.53 1.70 -10.16
CA CYS A 112 -8.96 1.54 -9.97
C CYS A 112 -9.36 1.88 -8.52
N PRO A 113 -9.26 3.15 -8.10
CA PRO A 113 -9.50 3.52 -6.72
C PRO A 113 -10.97 3.36 -6.32
N THR A 114 -11.23 2.76 -5.16
CA THR A 114 -12.59 2.62 -4.60
C THR A 114 -12.76 3.36 -3.29
N SER A 115 -13.86 4.09 -3.14
CA SER A 115 -14.22 4.78 -1.90
C SER A 115 -14.64 3.82 -0.77
N ASN A 116 -14.94 2.56 -1.09
CA ASN A 116 -15.37 1.54 -0.15
C ASN A 116 -14.50 0.29 -0.28
N ASN A 117 -14.52 -0.55 0.76
CA ASN A 117 -13.83 -1.82 0.72
C ASN A 117 -14.49 -2.76 -0.28
N ILE A 118 -13.67 -3.56 -0.95
CA ILE A 118 -14.11 -4.63 -1.83
C ILE A 118 -13.82 -5.98 -1.17
N GLU A 119 -14.69 -6.95 -1.39
CA GLU A 119 -14.53 -8.33 -0.93
C GLU A 119 -14.16 -9.27 -2.09
N GLU A 120 -14.41 -8.85 -3.34
CA GLU A 120 -14.16 -9.64 -4.54
C GLU A 120 -13.64 -8.73 -5.67
N LEU A 121 -12.56 -9.14 -6.34
CA LEU A 121 -12.07 -8.55 -7.58
C LEU A 121 -12.41 -9.49 -8.75
N ILE A 122 -12.77 -8.95 -9.90
CA ILE A 122 -13.19 -9.71 -11.07
C ILE A 122 -12.36 -9.23 -12.26
N LEU A 123 -11.78 -10.19 -12.99
CA LEU A 123 -11.09 -9.95 -14.25
C LEU A 123 -11.78 -10.76 -15.35
N ASP A 124 -12.17 -10.09 -16.41
CA ASP A 124 -12.86 -10.69 -17.55
C ASP A 124 -12.15 -10.29 -18.85
N GLY A 125 -11.79 -11.23 -19.71
CA GLY A 125 -11.11 -10.97 -20.98
C GLY A 125 -10.02 -11.99 -21.33
N LEU A 126 -9.38 -11.78 -22.48
CA LEU A 126 -8.35 -12.69 -23.01
C LEU A 126 -7.09 -12.73 -22.14
N ILE A 127 -6.83 -11.67 -21.37
CA ILE A 127 -5.68 -11.59 -20.46
C ILE A 127 -5.70 -12.67 -19.39
N VAL A 128 -6.89 -13.17 -19.02
CA VAL A 128 -7.06 -14.18 -17.97
C VAL A 128 -6.33 -15.47 -18.33
N GLY A 129 -6.45 -15.96 -19.57
CA GLY A 129 -5.88 -17.24 -20.01
C GLY A 129 -4.36 -17.31 -20.01
N GLY A 130 -3.68 -16.16 -19.90
CA GLY A 130 -2.23 -16.02 -19.89
C GLY A 130 -1.68 -15.32 -18.65
N LEU A 131 -2.42 -15.24 -17.55
CA LEU A 131 -1.94 -14.60 -16.32
C LEU A 131 -0.73 -15.34 -15.74
N CYS A 132 0.32 -14.60 -15.41
CA CYS A 132 1.47 -15.12 -14.67
C CYS A 132 1.40 -14.70 -13.20
N SER A 133 1.06 -13.44 -12.94
CA SER A 133 0.87 -12.94 -11.57
C SER A 133 -0.14 -11.80 -11.54
N LEU A 134 -0.88 -11.69 -10.45
CA LEU A 134 -1.84 -10.60 -10.22
C LEU A 134 -1.66 -10.00 -8.84
N TYR A 135 -1.16 -8.77 -8.78
CA TYR A 135 -1.00 -8.01 -7.54
C TYR A 135 -2.17 -7.08 -7.31
N ILE A 136 -2.84 -7.20 -6.17
CA ILE A 136 -3.97 -6.36 -5.77
C ILE A 136 -3.51 -5.42 -4.66
N ASN A 137 -3.58 -4.11 -4.91
CA ASN A 137 -3.06 -3.11 -3.99
C ASN A 137 -4.17 -2.26 -3.37
N GLY A 138 -4.17 -2.16 -2.03
CA GLY A 138 -5.10 -1.32 -1.25
C GLY A 138 -4.51 0.00 -0.75
N GLY A 139 -3.34 0.38 -1.25
CA GLY A 139 -2.58 1.58 -0.90
C GLY A 139 -1.08 1.29 -0.85
N ARG A 140 -0.26 2.33 -0.95
CA ARG A 140 1.18 2.24 -0.73
C ARG A 140 1.46 2.23 0.78
N ASN A 141 2.47 1.48 1.23
CA ASN A 141 2.99 1.66 2.60
C ASN A 141 3.63 3.05 2.71
N VAL A 142 2.89 4.02 3.25
CA VAL A 142 3.34 5.41 3.42
C VAL A 142 4.16 5.60 4.70
N ALA A 143 4.21 4.62 5.59
CA ALA A 143 5.05 4.65 6.79
C ALA A 143 6.52 4.30 6.52
N LEU A 144 6.81 3.57 5.43
CA LEU A 144 8.15 3.13 5.08
C LEU A 144 9.17 4.27 5.10
N LYS A 145 10.19 4.13 5.94
CA LYS A 145 11.29 5.08 6.19
C LYS A 145 10.84 6.49 6.62
N GLN A 146 9.62 6.65 7.12
CA GLN A 146 9.19 7.92 7.73
C GLN A 146 9.83 8.10 9.11
N ARG A 147 9.72 9.31 9.67
CA ARG A 147 10.23 9.60 11.02
C ARG A 147 9.38 8.88 12.05
N ALA A 148 10.00 7.98 12.81
CA ALA A 148 9.39 7.29 13.93
C ALA A 148 10.04 7.69 15.26
N GLU A 149 9.24 7.70 16.32
CA GLU A 149 9.63 8.04 17.69
C GLU A 149 8.93 7.10 18.67
N GLN A 150 9.52 6.89 19.84
CA GLN A 150 8.93 6.07 20.90
C GLN A 150 9.22 6.69 22.28
N SER A 151 8.43 6.34 23.28
CA SER A 151 8.51 6.92 24.64
C SER A 151 9.88 6.75 25.29
N SER A 152 10.47 5.57 25.11
CA SER A 152 11.79 5.20 25.64
C SER A 152 12.43 4.16 24.72
N THR A 153 13.76 4.00 24.74
CA THR A 153 14.45 3.04 23.85
C THR A 153 15.29 2.06 24.65
N PHE A 154 15.05 0.76 24.45
CA PHE A 154 15.91 -0.29 24.98
C PHE A 154 17.07 -0.57 24.02
N ASP A 155 18.27 -0.16 24.40
CA ASP A 155 19.51 -0.42 23.67
C ASP A 155 19.42 -0.04 22.17
N GLY A 156 19.75 -0.94 21.23
CA GLY A 156 19.68 -0.72 19.78
C GLY A 156 18.29 -0.84 19.15
N TRP A 157 17.23 -1.08 19.92
CA TRP A 157 15.87 -1.37 19.43
C TRP A 157 15.08 -0.08 19.16
N VAL A 158 15.61 0.73 18.25
CA VAL A 158 15.12 2.09 17.95
C VAL A 158 13.76 2.10 17.22
N ALA A 159 13.02 3.20 17.35
CA ALA A 159 11.69 3.38 16.74
C ALA A 159 11.66 3.19 15.23
N SER A 160 12.75 3.54 14.53
CA SER A 160 12.85 3.45 13.07
C SER A 160 12.86 2.02 12.54
N ASN A 161 13.15 1.03 13.37
CA ASN A 161 13.12 -0.39 12.98
C ASN A 161 11.69 -0.77 12.56
N ALA A 162 10.67 -0.29 13.28
CA ALA A 162 9.27 -0.55 12.95
C ALA A 162 8.76 0.11 11.66
N VAL A 163 9.61 0.82 10.90
CA VAL A 163 9.28 1.38 9.58
C VAL A 163 10.41 1.16 8.57
N ASP A 164 11.26 0.17 8.80
CA ASP A 164 12.44 -0.06 7.98
C ASP A 164 12.16 -0.94 6.75
N GLY A 165 10.98 -1.56 6.67
CA GLY A 165 10.56 -2.45 5.58
C GLY A 165 10.87 -3.93 5.84
N ASP A 166 11.50 -4.26 6.96
CA ASP A 166 11.75 -5.61 7.42
C ASP A 166 10.65 -6.00 8.44
N PRO A 167 9.73 -6.92 8.13
CA PRO A 167 8.67 -7.34 9.04
C PRO A 167 9.17 -8.06 10.31
N GLY A 168 10.49 -8.17 10.46
CA GLY A 168 11.15 -8.90 11.51
C GLY A 168 11.44 -10.33 11.11
N VAL A 169 12.57 -10.84 11.60
CA VAL A 169 12.80 -12.28 11.68
C VAL A 169 12.33 -12.77 13.06
N PRO A 170 11.86 -14.01 13.18
CA PRO A 170 11.65 -14.62 14.49
C PRO A 170 12.94 -14.51 15.31
N ASP A 171 12.86 -14.09 16.57
CA ASP A 171 14.05 -13.90 17.40
C ASP A 171 14.87 -15.20 17.49
N ASP A 172 16.06 -15.20 16.90
CA ASP A 172 17.12 -16.14 17.23
C ASP A 172 18.06 -15.43 18.19
N TYR A 173 18.08 -15.91 19.44
CA TYR A 173 18.88 -15.40 20.55
C TYR A 173 20.37 -15.17 20.20
N SER A 174 20.87 -15.80 19.13
CA SER A 174 22.26 -15.72 18.69
C SER A 174 22.65 -14.46 17.91
N ASN A 175 21.71 -13.74 17.27
CA ASN A 175 22.05 -12.61 16.38
C ASN A 175 21.27 -11.33 16.74
N GLN A 176 21.86 -10.53 17.62
CA GLN A 176 21.37 -9.29 18.23
C GLN A 176 21.12 -8.10 17.25
N ARG A 177 20.78 -8.35 15.97
CA ARG A 177 20.28 -7.29 15.09
C ARG A 177 18.77 -7.28 15.19
N SER A 178 18.27 -6.51 16.13
CA SER A 178 16.83 -6.35 16.30
C SER A 178 16.23 -5.58 15.13
N THR A 179 15.47 -6.29 14.32
CA THR A 179 14.59 -5.75 13.27
C THR A 179 13.34 -5.09 13.84
N CYS A 180 13.15 -5.14 15.17
CA CYS A 180 12.00 -4.55 15.85
C CYS A 180 12.38 -3.34 16.72
N SER A 181 11.41 -2.47 17.02
CA SER A 181 11.51 -1.41 18.01
C SER A 181 11.11 -1.93 19.38
N HIS A 182 11.72 -1.43 20.47
CA HIS A 182 11.42 -1.88 21.84
C HIS A 182 11.59 -0.73 22.84
N THR A 183 10.57 -0.47 23.65
CA THR A 183 10.64 0.50 24.77
C THR A 183 11.37 -0.07 25.99
N LEU A 184 11.71 0.74 26.99
CA LEU A 184 12.33 0.21 28.21
C LEU A 184 11.36 -0.71 28.97
N LEU A 185 11.91 -1.57 29.84
CA LEU A 185 11.10 -2.38 30.76
C LEU A 185 10.43 -1.48 31.82
N ASN A 186 9.20 -1.80 32.19
CA ASN A 186 8.40 -1.09 33.20
C ASN A 186 8.19 0.41 32.88
N ASP A 187 8.09 0.77 31.59
CA ASP A 187 7.63 2.09 31.22
C ASP A 187 6.15 2.25 31.63
N THR A 188 5.75 3.44 32.06
CA THR A 188 4.40 3.70 32.57
C THR A 188 3.44 4.18 31.48
N SER A 189 3.97 4.57 30.31
CA SER A 189 3.19 4.98 29.14
C SER A 189 3.95 4.68 27.85
N ASP A 190 4.12 3.37 27.57
CA ASP A 190 4.73 2.93 26.32
C ASP A 190 3.97 3.45 25.11
N SER A 191 4.69 4.14 24.24
CA SER A 191 4.13 4.54 22.96
C SER A 191 5.16 4.57 21.86
N TRP A 192 4.66 4.38 20.65
CA TRP A 192 5.39 4.52 19.40
C TRP A 192 4.55 5.36 18.44
N GLN A 193 5.19 6.20 17.64
CA GLN A 193 4.50 7.00 16.65
C GLN A 193 5.32 7.14 15.37
N VAL A 194 4.62 7.26 14.24
CA VAL A 194 5.20 7.64 12.95
C VAL A 194 4.57 8.95 12.48
N THR A 195 5.42 9.89 12.09
CA THR A 195 5.02 11.18 11.53
C THR A 195 5.30 11.22 10.04
N PHE A 196 4.26 11.47 9.25
CA PHE A 196 4.35 11.53 7.80
C PHE A 196 4.84 12.90 7.34
N SER A 197 5.84 12.89 6.45
CA SER A 197 6.36 14.09 5.78
C SER A 197 5.28 14.89 5.05
N ARG A 198 4.23 14.23 4.55
CA ARG A 198 2.99 14.80 4.01
C ARG A 198 1.78 14.15 4.65
N ALA A 199 0.67 14.86 4.75
CA ALA A 199 -0.55 14.25 5.25
C ALA A 199 -1.04 13.16 4.27
N VAL A 200 -1.62 12.08 4.80
CA VAL A 200 -2.01 10.89 4.04
C VAL A 200 -3.44 10.48 4.34
N GLU A 201 -4.13 9.95 3.35
CA GLU A 201 -5.42 9.30 3.51
C GLU A 201 -5.18 7.81 3.75
N ILE A 202 -5.39 7.38 5.00
CA ILE A 202 -5.12 6.01 5.43
C ILE A 202 -6.31 5.11 5.09
N SER A 203 -6.03 4.00 4.42
CA SER A 203 -7.00 2.96 4.09
C SER A 203 -6.95 1.76 5.04
N ARG A 204 -5.76 1.38 5.50
CA ARG A 204 -5.52 0.18 6.33
C ARG A 204 -4.19 0.29 7.04
N LEU A 205 -4.04 -0.37 8.18
CA LEU A 205 -2.77 -0.57 8.85
C LEU A 205 -2.52 -2.07 9.05
N GLN A 206 -1.25 -2.47 8.99
CA GLN A 206 -0.77 -3.76 9.46
C GLN A 206 0.34 -3.54 10.47
N ILE A 207 0.26 -4.21 11.61
CA ILE A 207 1.24 -4.14 12.68
C ILE A 207 1.80 -5.54 12.87
N TYR A 208 3.06 -5.73 12.52
CA TYR A 208 3.81 -6.96 12.71
C TYR A 208 4.31 -6.99 14.15
N ASN A 209 3.81 -7.97 14.88
CA ASN A 209 4.15 -8.21 16.27
C ASN A 209 5.53 -8.88 16.38
N ARG A 210 6.14 -8.81 17.57
CA ARG A 210 7.35 -9.58 17.87
C ARG A 210 6.98 -11.03 18.13
N ARG A 211 7.72 -11.94 17.49
CA ARG A 211 7.57 -13.38 17.65
C ARG A 211 8.88 -14.02 18.09
N ASP A 212 8.82 -14.87 19.11
CA ASP A 212 9.93 -15.72 19.51
C ASP A 212 9.54 -17.19 19.25
N PRO A 213 10.09 -17.84 18.21
CA PRO A 213 9.72 -19.22 17.89
C PRO A 213 10.23 -20.22 18.93
N ASN A 214 11.16 -19.81 19.80
CA ASN A 214 11.80 -20.63 20.81
C ASN A 214 11.19 -20.42 22.21
N ARG A 215 10.28 -19.44 22.38
CA ARG A 215 9.54 -19.20 23.62
C ARG A 215 8.06 -19.00 23.34
N ALA A 216 7.28 -20.05 23.60
CA ALA A 216 5.83 -20.06 23.43
C ALA A 216 5.08 -19.05 24.33
N ASP A 217 5.75 -18.43 25.30
CA ASP A 217 5.22 -17.42 26.23
C ASP A 217 5.94 -16.06 26.11
N CYS A 218 6.79 -15.86 25.10
CA CYS A 218 7.50 -14.61 24.94
C CYS A 218 6.79 -13.66 24.00
N CYS A 219 6.37 -12.57 24.61
CA CYS A 219 6.46 -11.25 24.01
C CYS A 219 5.36 -10.92 22.99
N GLU A 220 4.73 -11.90 22.32
CA GLU A 220 3.59 -11.63 21.43
C GLU A 220 2.44 -10.97 22.21
N THR A 221 2.23 -11.40 23.46
CA THR A 221 1.18 -10.88 24.34
C THR A 221 1.40 -9.44 24.78
N ARG A 222 2.56 -8.83 24.51
CA ARG A 222 2.81 -7.41 24.84
C ARG A 222 2.00 -6.44 23.98
N LEU A 223 1.56 -6.87 22.80
CA LEU A 223 0.79 -6.05 21.86
C LEU A 223 -0.72 -6.35 21.90
N VAL A 224 -1.25 -7.00 22.92
CA VAL A 224 -2.72 -7.11 23.10
C VAL A 224 -3.27 -5.83 23.74
N ASN A 225 -4.54 -5.51 23.48
CA ASN A 225 -5.25 -4.37 24.07
C ASN A 225 -4.62 -2.99 23.75
N PHE A 226 -3.83 -2.88 22.69
CA PHE A 226 -3.26 -1.61 22.28
C PHE A 226 -4.34 -0.62 21.82
N THR A 227 -4.03 0.67 21.92
CA THR A 227 -4.77 1.74 21.28
C THR A 227 -3.96 2.27 20.10
N LEU A 228 -4.63 2.49 18.97
CA LEU A 228 -4.09 3.18 17.82
C LEU A 228 -4.85 4.50 17.63
N GLN A 229 -4.12 5.57 17.37
CA GLN A 229 -4.65 6.91 17.12
C GLN A 229 -4.10 7.42 15.78
N ALA A 230 -4.98 7.97 14.94
CA ALA A 230 -4.58 8.71 13.76
C ALA A 230 -4.92 10.19 13.94
N LEU A 231 -3.91 11.03 13.86
CA LEU A 231 -3.97 12.46 14.19
C LEU A 231 -3.73 13.30 12.92
N PRO A 232 -4.48 14.41 12.73
CA PRO A 232 -4.19 15.36 11.69
C PRO A 232 -2.83 16.03 11.93
N ARG A 233 -2.20 16.55 10.87
CA ARG A 233 -0.92 17.28 10.99
C ARG A 233 -1.04 18.57 11.80
N SER A 234 -2.20 19.21 11.76
CA SER A 234 -2.50 20.41 12.54
C SER A 234 -3.32 20.03 13.76
N SER A 235 -2.84 20.40 14.94
CA SER A 235 -3.56 20.28 16.21
C SER A 235 -4.72 21.27 16.35
N ALA A 236 -4.94 22.15 15.36
CA ALA A 236 -6.04 23.12 15.37
C ALA A 236 -7.43 22.45 15.32
N ASN A 237 -7.51 21.20 14.85
CA ASN A 237 -8.72 20.38 14.94
C ASN A 237 -8.54 19.32 16.02
N SER A 238 -9.49 19.24 16.96
CA SER A 238 -9.57 18.16 17.97
C SER A 238 -9.99 16.80 17.39
N THR A 239 -10.11 16.69 16.06
CA THR A 239 -10.54 15.47 15.38
C THR A 239 -9.40 14.47 15.35
N TYR A 240 -9.65 13.26 15.84
CA TYR A 240 -8.74 12.14 15.69
C TYR A 240 -9.53 10.85 15.46
N TYR A 241 -8.89 9.86 14.86
CA TYR A 241 -9.44 8.51 14.78
C TYR A 241 -8.83 7.68 15.91
N ARG A 242 -9.65 6.83 16.54
CA ARG A 242 -9.21 5.91 17.59
C ARG A 242 -9.66 4.50 17.26
N TYR A 243 -8.74 3.57 17.35
CA TYR A 243 -8.99 2.14 17.36
C TYR A 243 -8.46 1.57 18.68
N ARG A 244 -9.22 0.65 19.29
CA ARG A 244 -8.77 -0.15 20.43
C ARG A 244 -8.84 -1.60 20.00
N ASP A 245 -7.73 -2.32 20.18
CA ASP A 245 -7.71 -3.77 19.99
C ASP A 245 -8.76 -4.40 20.90
N PRO A 246 -9.69 -5.21 20.38
CA PRO A 246 -10.74 -5.83 21.18
C PRO A 246 -10.19 -6.85 22.20
N GLY A 247 -8.89 -7.17 22.16
CA GLY A 247 -8.26 -8.20 22.95
C GLY A 247 -8.44 -9.59 22.32
N GLY A 248 -8.10 -10.63 23.09
CA GLY A 248 -8.06 -12.02 22.63
C GLY A 248 -6.63 -12.54 22.54
N PRO A 249 -6.40 -13.67 21.86
CA PRO A 249 -5.06 -14.21 21.68
C PRO A 249 -4.19 -13.22 20.89
N ALA A 250 -2.90 -13.18 21.23
CA ALA A 250 -1.94 -12.38 20.49
C ALA A 250 -1.89 -12.82 19.01
N GLN A 251 -1.68 -11.86 18.12
CA GLN A 251 -1.59 -12.11 16.68
C GLN A 251 -0.18 -11.80 16.18
N ASP A 252 0.30 -12.58 15.22
CA ASP A 252 1.55 -12.29 14.49
C ASP A 252 1.42 -10.96 13.72
N ILE A 253 0.23 -10.70 13.15
CA ILE A 253 -0.06 -9.49 12.38
C ILE A 253 -1.44 -8.97 12.77
N TYR A 254 -1.48 -7.79 13.40
CA TYR A 254 -2.73 -7.08 13.63
C TYR A 254 -3.10 -6.27 12.39
N THR A 255 -4.32 -6.44 11.89
CA THR A 255 -4.82 -5.67 10.74
C THR A 255 -5.93 -4.73 11.19
N VAL A 256 -5.73 -3.43 11.01
CA VAL A 256 -6.70 -2.39 11.36
C VAL A 256 -7.23 -1.75 10.09
N VAL A 257 -8.53 -1.90 9.85
CA VAL A 257 -9.24 -1.23 8.75
C VAL A 257 -10.18 -0.21 9.38
N PRO A 258 -9.93 1.10 9.21
CA PRO A 258 -10.75 2.13 9.83
C PRO A 258 -12.23 2.02 9.45
N ALA A 259 -13.09 1.91 10.47
CA ALA A 259 -14.54 1.92 10.37
C ALA A 259 -15.12 2.82 11.47
N PRO A 260 -15.76 3.97 11.12
CA PRO A 260 -15.87 4.53 9.78
C PRO A 260 -14.50 4.92 9.19
N ARG A 261 -14.45 5.16 7.87
CA ARG A 261 -13.23 5.65 7.22
C ARG A 261 -12.79 6.97 7.83
N ILE A 262 -11.47 7.16 7.91
CA ILE A 262 -10.89 8.42 8.39
C ILE A 262 -11.19 9.50 7.34
N SER A 263 -11.94 10.52 7.73
CA SER A 263 -12.44 11.57 6.84
C SER A 263 -11.51 12.78 6.72
N PHE A 264 -10.29 12.67 7.24
CA PHE A 264 -9.29 13.74 7.24
C PHE A 264 -7.91 13.19 6.91
N ALA A 265 -7.05 14.06 6.37
CA ALA A 265 -5.66 13.70 6.06
C ALA A 265 -4.85 13.58 7.37
N VAL A 266 -4.23 12.41 7.56
CA VAL A 266 -3.48 12.03 8.76
C VAL A 266 -2.04 12.51 8.65
N GLY A 267 -1.53 13.19 9.67
CA GLY A 267 -0.13 13.58 9.81
C GLY A 267 0.68 12.62 10.66
N THR A 268 0.05 11.96 11.63
CA THR A 268 0.72 11.06 12.59
C THR A 268 -0.15 9.87 12.92
N VAL A 269 0.46 8.69 13.01
CA VAL A 269 -0.15 7.51 13.65
C VAL A 269 0.61 7.23 14.94
N LYS A 270 -0.12 7.02 16.04
CA LYS A 270 0.42 6.66 17.36
C LYS A 270 -0.18 5.33 17.81
N ILE A 271 0.65 4.46 18.37
CA ILE A 271 0.27 3.21 19.02
C ILE A 271 0.73 3.30 20.48
N ASP A 272 -0.17 2.98 21.41
CA ASP A 272 0.12 2.95 22.84
C ASP A 272 -0.49 1.71 23.50
N THR A 273 0.20 1.17 24.50
CA THR A 273 -0.24 -0.02 25.26
C THR A 273 -0.46 0.35 26.72
N ASN A 274 -1.24 1.42 26.97
CA ASN A 274 -1.59 1.96 28.30
C ASN A 274 -2.14 0.94 29.34
N LEU A 275 -2.21 -0.36 29.00
CA LEU A 275 -2.72 -1.47 29.79
C LEU A 275 -1.79 -2.70 29.82
N ASN A 276 -0.57 -2.64 29.28
CA ASN A 276 0.35 -3.78 29.35
C ASN A 276 0.97 -3.87 30.76
N ALA A 277 0.71 -4.99 31.45
CA ALA A 277 1.22 -5.26 32.80
C ALA A 277 2.76 -5.28 32.90
N LEU A 278 3.46 -5.47 31.78
CA LEU A 278 4.93 -5.47 31.73
C LEU A 278 5.53 -4.09 31.44
N GLY A 279 4.73 -3.11 31.00
CA GLY A 279 5.23 -1.79 30.57
C GLY A 279 6.27 -1.91 29.46
N VAL A 280 5.92 -2.63 28.38
CA VAL A 280 6.76 -2.79 27.19
C VAL A 280 5.92 -2.76 25.91
N LEU A 281 6.31 -1.94 24.94
CA LEU A 281 5.83 -1.97 23.57
C LEU A 281 6.94 -2.47 22.65
N THR A 282 6.64 -3.49 21.85
CA THR A 282 7.54 -4.02 20.84
C THR A 282 6.82 -4.13 19.50
N LEU A 283 7.40 -3.60 18.43
CA LEU A 283 6.81 -3.55 17.10
C LEU A 283 7.89 -3.91 16.07
N CYS A 284 7.65 -4.92 15.23
CA CYS A 284 8.63 -5.31 14.21
C CYS A 284 8.45 -4.53 12.92
N GLU A 285 7.22 -4.24 12.52
CA GLU A 285 6.94 -3.37 11.38
C GLU A 285 5.52 -2.81 11.49
N VAL A 286 5.36 -1.52 11.24
CA VAL A 286 4.08 -0.82 11.15
C VAL A 286 3.92 -0.34 9.71
N ARG A 287 3.06 -1.03 8.97
CA ARG A 287 2.69 -0.64 7.61
C ARG A 287 1.41 0.17 7.64
N VAL A 288 1.49 1.39 7.13
CA VAL A 288 0.33 2.27 6.96
C VAL A 288 0.04 2.34 5.48
N PHE A 289 -1.08 1.77 5.04
CA PHE A 289 -1.51 1.81 3.66
C PHE A 289 -2.39 3.02 3.41
N GLY A 290 -2.09 3.74 2.34
CA GLY A 290 -2.83 4.93 1.96
C GLY A 290 -2.24 5.61 0.73
N VAL A 291 -2.75 6.81 0.46
CA VAL A 291 -2.25 7.71 -0.58
C VAL A 291 -2.00 9.09 0.02
N SER A 292 -1.02 9.83 -0.48
CA SER A 292 -0.98 11.26 -0.18
C SER A 292 -2.02 11.95 -1.09
N PRO A 293 -2.85 12.89 -0.59
CA PRO A 293 -3.75 13.67 -1.44
C PRO A 293 -3.00 14.46 -2.53
N CYS A 294 -1.70 14.72 -2.31
CA CYS A 294 -0.83 15.33 -3.32
C CYS A 294 -0.40 14.35 -4.42
N ASP A 295 -0.57 13.05 -4.23
CA ASP A 295 -0.28 12.00 -5.21
C ASP A 295 -1.49 11.75 -6.15
N GLU A 296 -2.66 12.33 -5.87
CA GLU A 296 -3.90 12.04 -6.62
C GLU A 296 -3.89 12.52 -8.09
N VAL A 297 -2.85 13.21 -8.56
CA VAL A 297 -2.75 13.56 -10.00
C VAL A 297 -1.39 13.32 -10.68
N TYR A 298 -0.24 13.09 -10.02
CA TYR A 298 1.04 13.15 -10.77
C TYR A 298 2.21 12.20 -10.46
N GLU A 299 2.18 11.30 -9.47
CA GLU A 299 3.41 10.52 -9.14
C GLU A 299 3.46 9.08 -9.67
N ILE A 300 2.34 8.46 -10.08
CA ILE A 300 2.38 7.18 -10.81
C ILE A 300 2.86 7.40 -12.26
N PHE A 301 2.68 8.60 -12.82
CA PHE A 301 3.05 8.93 -14.21
C PHE A 301 4.49 9.46 -14.38
N LEU A 302 5.16 9.95 -13.33
CA LEU A 302 6.45 10.65 -13.47
C LEU A 302 7.67 9.81 -13.11
N GLN A 303 7.51 8.64 -12.49
CA GLN A 303 8.64 7.73 -12.28
C GLN A 303 9.20 7.16 -13.60
N SER A 304 8.44 7.20 -14.70
CA SER A 304 8.95 6.90 -16.05
C SER A 304 9.58 8.11 -16.77
N LEU A 305 9.49 9.33 -16.22
CA LEU A 305 9.88 10.58 -16.91
C LEU A 305 10.86 11.49 -16.16
N HIS A 306 11.33 11.12 -14.95
CA HIS A 306 12.33 11.90 -14.19
C HIS A 306 11.99 13.39 -13.96
N VAL A 307 10.71 13.78 -13.89
CA VAL A 307 10.33 15.17 -13.59
C VAL A 307 9.97 15.31 -12.12
N ARG A 308 10.65 16.20 -11.39
CA ARG A 308 10.28 16.62 -10.03
C ARG A 308 9.46 17.90 -10.09
N THR A 309 8.24 17.91 -9.56
CA THR A 309 7.56 19.16 -9.17
C THR A 309 7.19 19.13 -7.69
N PRO A 310 7.47 20.18 -6.89
CA PRO A 310 7.06 20.23 -5.50
C PRO A 310 5.64 20.81 -5.36
N CYS A 311 4.74 20.09 -4.68
CA CYS A 311 3.50 20.66 -4.15
C CYS A 311 3.83 21.72 -3.07
N GLY A 312 3.36 22.95 -3.25
CA GLY A 312 3.49 24.01 -2.24
C GLY A 312 3.51 25.47 -2.71
N ALA A 313 3.41 25.77 -4.01
CA ALA A 313 3.29 27.16 -4.44
C ALA A 313 1.82 27.62 -4.37
N ARG A 314 1.50 28.53 -3.42
CA ARG A 314 0.25 29.30 -3.43
C ARG A 314 0.20 30.13 -4.72
N GLY A 315 -0.43 29.61 -5.77
CA GLY A 315 -0.82 30.39 -6.94
C GLY A 315 -2.20 31.00 -6.71
N ARG A 316 -2.29 32.33 -6.57
CA ARG A 316 -3.57 33.07 -6.65
C ARG A 316 -4.25 32.71 -7.97
N ILE A 317 -5.46 32.16 -7.90
CA ILE A 317 -6.34 32.02 -9.06
C ILE A 317 -6.83 33.42 -9.42
N GLY A 318 -6.15 34.06 -10.38
CA GLY A 318 -6.68 35.19 -11.12
C GLY A 318 -7.60 34.66 -12.20
N SER A 319 -8.90 34.80 -12.00
CA SER A 319 -9.92 34.60 -13.03
C SER A 319 -9.67 35.60 -14.17
N THR A 320 -9.43 35.11 -15.38
CA THR A 320 -9.58 35.94 -16.58
C THR A 320 -10.40 35.16 -17.59
N VAL A 321 -11.64 35.63 -17.76
CA VAL A 321 -12.61 35.21 -18.74
C VAL A 321 -12.01 35.46 -20.14
N VAL A 322 -11.90 34.41 -20.95
CA VAL A 322 -11.53 34.53 -22.37
C VAL A 322 -12.77 34.94 -23.14
N ALA A 323 -12.86 36.22 -23.50
CA ALA A 323 -13.79 36.72 -24.52
C ALA A 323 -13.08 36.73 -25.89
N ALA A 324 -13.81 36.27 -26.91
CA ALA A 324 -13.36 36.14 -28.30
C ALA A 324 -13.08 37.51 -28.96
N GLY A 325 -12.02 37.60 -29.78
CA GLY A 325 -11.81 38.79 -30.63
C GLY A 325 -10.50 38.84 -31.43
N ARG A 326 -10.61 38.49 -32.72
CA ARG A 326 -9.87 38.97 -33.92
C ARG A 326 -8.32 38.84 -34.06
N LYS A 327 -7.96 38.16 -35.16
CA LYS A 327 -6.65 38.07 -35.84
C LYS A 327 -5.85 39.38 -35.95
N ARG A 328 -4.54 39.34 -35.62
CA ARG A 328 -3.45 40.07 -36.33
C ARG A 328 -2.14 39.24 -36.32
N ARG A 329 -1.35 39.42 -37.39
CA ARG A 329 -0.21 38.63 -37.92
C ARG A 329 1.06 38.57 -37.01
N PRO A 330 1.98 37.61 -37.23
CA PRO A 330 3.20 37.48 -36.44
C PRO A 330 4.28 38.49 -36.89
N ARG A 331 5.05 39.02 -35.93
CA ARG A 331 6.32 39.71 -36.19
C ARG A 331 7.47 38.96 -35.52
N GLN A 332 8.51 38.77 -36.33
CA GLN A 332 9.81 38.18 -36.00
C GLN A 332 10.47 38.88 -34.81
N VAL A 333 11.20 38.11 -33.99
CA VAL A 333 12.24 38.66 -33.11
C VAL A 333 13.57 38.01 -33.48
N VAL A 334 14.52 38.90 -33.73
CA VAL A 334 15.85 38.73 -34.30
C VAL A 334 16.84 38.25 -33.23
N ALA A 335 17.74 37.35 -33.62
CA ALA A 335 18.90 36.94 -32.84
C ALA A 335 20.06 37.95 -33.03
N TYR A 336 20.72 38.33 -31.95
CA TYR A 336 22.05 38.94 -31.98
C TYR A 336 22.92 38.29 -30.89
N GLY A 337 24.12 37.88 -31.28
CA GLY A 337 25.13 37.30 -30.39
C GLY A 337 26.37 38.17 -30.23
N LEU A 338 27.25 37.68 -29.34
CA LEU A 338 28.68 37.99 -29.13
C LEU A 338 29.03 39.27 -28.31
N PRO A 339 30.20 39.32 -27.61
CA PRO A 339 31.43 38.56 -27.89
C PRO A 339 32.19 37.89 -26.72
N LEU A 340 33.09 36.99 -27.16
CA LEU A 340 34.25 36.41 -26.46
C LEU A 340 35.36 37.46 -26.22
N VAL A 341 36.12 37.31 -25.12
CA VAL A 341 37.52 37.77 -25.02
C VAL A 341 38.35 36.72 -24.27
N TRP A 342 39.40 36.24 -24.93
CA TRP A 342 40.58 35.58 -24.35
C TRP A 342 41.77 36.53 -24.45
N THR A 343 42.73 36.43 -23.51
CA THR A 343 44.19 36.64 -23.57
C THR A 343 44.69 37.05 -22.17
N ARG A 344 45.84 36.63 -21.63
CA ARG A 344 47.05 35.99 -22.17
C ARG A 344 47.44 34.75 -21.37
#